data_AF-A0A3L7N700-F1
#
_entry.id   AF-A0A3L7N700-F1
#
_cell.length_a   1.000
_cell.length_b   1.000
_cell.length_c   1.000
_cell.angle_alpha   90.00
_cell.angle_beta   90.00
_cell.angle_gamma   90.00
#
_symmetry.space_group_name_H-M   'P 1'
#
loop_
_entity.id
_entity.type
_entity.pdbx_description
1 polymer ?
#
loop_
_entity_poly.entity_id
_entity_poly.type
_entity_poly.pdbx_seq_one_letter_code
_entity_poly.pdbx_strand_id
1 'polypeptide(L)'
;CRVRLQPTTTPLHALTTLNDPTWVEAARMLAEHCCQSANDLDARLQRAFRQVIGRPAGERELTVLRRAYDKQLKYYAADASAAQSLLSVGASPHDETLPPAEHAALSAVCLGIFNLDEALTRE
;
A
#
# COMPACT_ATOMS: atom_id res chain seq x y z
N CYS A 1 28.64 21.50 -17.15
CA CYS A 1 28.42 20.90 -15.83
C CYS A 1 26.93 20.59 -15.66
N ARG A 2 26.55 19.32 -15.41
CA ARG A 2 25.21 19.02 -14.87
C ARG A 2 25.36 18.89 -13.35
N VAL A 3 24.67 19.76 -12.62
CA VAL A 3 24.57 19.69 -11.16
C VAL A 3 23.76 18.43 -10.84
N ARG A 4 24.36 17.48 -10.12
CA ARG A 4 23.62 16.35 -9.52
C ARG A 4 22.73 16.92 -8.42
N LEU A 5 21.41 16.77 -8.54
CA LEU A 5 20.53 17.05 -7.41
C LEU A 5 20.84 16.02 -6.32
N GLN A 6 21.11 16.49 -5.10
CA GLN A 6 21.14 15.60 -3.94
C GLN A 6 19.69 15.28 -3.58
N PRO A 7 19.34 13.99 -3.39
CA PRO A 7 18.02 13.63 -2.92
C PRO A 7 17.80 14.21 -1.52
N THR A 8 16.74 15.00 -1.37
CA THR A 8 16.36 15.63 -0.10
C THR A 8 15.47 14.66 0.67
N THR A 9 16.05 13.60 1.22
CA THR A 9 15.31 12.70 2.12
C THR A 9 15.16 13.39 3.47
N THR A 10 13.97 13.84 3.85
CA THR A 10 13.67 14.12 5.26
C THR A 10 13.06 12.85 5.87
N PRO A 11 13.81 12.05 6.64
CA PRO A 11 13.35 10.78 7.19
C PRO A 11 12.15 10.89 8.15
N LEU A 12 11.74 12.11 8.52
CA LEU A 12 10.55 12.37 9.34
C LEU A 12 9.23 12.25 8.57
N HIS A 13 9.21 12.41 7.24
CA HIS A 13 7.96 12.44 6.47
C HIS A 13 7.34 11.04 6.32
N ALA A 14 8.17 10.01 6.11
CA ALA A 14 7.73 8.60 6.04
C ALA A 14 7.12 8.10 7.36
N LEU A 15 7.54 8.68 8.50
CA LEU A 15 6.95 8.35 9.80
C LEU A 15 5.59 9.05 9.99
N THR A 16 5.41 10.27 9.46
CA THR A 16 4.11 10.96 9.55
C THR A 16 3.06 10.32 8.65
N THR A 17 3.42 9.90 7.44
CA THR A 17 2.53 9.21 6.49
C THR A 17 2.08 7.83 7.01
N LEU A 18 2.94 7.10 7.72
CA LEU A 18 2.58 5.79 8.26
C LEU A 18 1.62 5.86 9.46
N ASN A 19 1.57 7.00 10.16
CA ASN A 19 0.77 7.18 11.37
C ASN A 19 -0.47 8.08 11.18
N ASP A 20 -0.57 8.79 10.06
CA ASP A 20 -1.70 9.67 9.79
C ASP A 20 -2.89 8.87 9.21
N PRO A 21 -4.09 8.96 9.82
CA PRO A 21 -5.26 8.20 9.40
C PRO A 21 -5.68 8.48 7.96
N THR A 22 -5.36 9.66 7.42
CA THR A 22 -5.68 10.06 6.04
C THR A 22 -4.94 9.17 5.02
N TRP A 23 -3.69 8.83 5.30
CA TRP A 23 -2.89 7.97 4.43
C TRP A 23 -3.28 6.50 4.55
N VAL A 24 -3.65 6.07 5.76
CA VAL A 24 -4.22 4.72 5.98
C VAL A 24 -5.55 4.58 5.25
N GLU A 25 -6.41 5.60 5.30
CA GLU A 25 -7.68 5.63 4.57
C GLU A 25 -7.45 5.61 3.06
N ALA A 26 -6.53 6.43 2.54
CA ALA A 26 -6.17 6.43 1.12
C ALA A 26 -5.63 5.06 0.67
N ALA A 27 -4.82 4.39 1.50
CA ALA A 27 -4.29 3.06 1.20
C ALA A 27 -5.40 2.01 1.16
N ARG A 28 -6.38 2.10 2.06
CA ARG A 28 -7.56 1.23 2.09
C ARG A 28 -8.41 1.38 0.82
N MET A 29 -8.67 2.61 0.40
CA MET A 29 -9.41 2.89 -0.84
C MET A 29 -8.66 2.41 -2.07
N LEU A 30 -7.34 2.62 -2.13
CA LEU A 30 -6.51 2.12 -3.23
C LEU A 30 -6.55 0.58 -3.31
N ALA A 31 -6.46 -0.09 -2.17
CA ALA A 31 -6.54 -1.54 -2.08
C ALA A 31 -7.91 -2.07 -2.55
N GLU A 32 -9.00 -1.41 -2.16
CA GLU A 32 -10.35 -1.77 -2.61
C GLU A 32 -10.48 -1.67 -4.14
N HIS A 33 -10.05 -0.55 -4.72
CA HIS A 33 -10.03 -0.37 -6.18
C HIS A 33 -9.17 -1.43 -6.89
N CYS A 34 -8.04 -1.82 -6.31
CA CYS A 34 -7.20 -2.87 -6.87
C CYS A 34 -7.90 -4.23 -6.82
N CYS A 35 -8.53 -4.58 -5.69
CA CYS A 35 -9.31 -5.81 -5.53
C CYS A 35 -10.46 -5.94 -6.55
N GLN A 36 -11.18 -4.85 -6.80
CA GLN A 36 -12.28 -4.81 -7.77
C GLN A 36 -11.80 -4.88 -9.22
N SER A 37 -10.57 -4.44 -9.51
CA SER A 37 -10.05 -4.35 -10.87
C SER A 37 -9.43 -5.64 -11.43
N ALA A 38 -9.00 -6.56 -10.56
CA ALA A 38 -8.33 -7.79 -10.97
C ALA A 38 -8.51 -8.91 -9.93
N ASN A 39 -8.57 -10.15 -10.39
CA ASN A 39 -8.66 -11.32 -9.52
C ASN A 39 -7.28 -11.87 -9.11
N ASP A 40 -6.24 -11.58 -9.90
CA ASP A 40 -4.88 -12.05 -9.64
C ASP A 40 -4.11 -11.09 -8.74
N LEU A 41 -3.36 -11.65 -7.77
CA LEU A 41 -2.60 -10.87 -6.80
C LEU A 41 -1.51 -10.03 -7.48
N ASP A 42 -0.79 -10.59 -8.45
CA ASP A 42 0.27 -9.83 -9.13
C ASP A 42 -0.32 -8.67 -9.93
N ALA A 43 -1.45 -8.90 -10.60
CA ALA A 43 -2.16 -7.83 -11.29
C ALA A 43 -2.62 -6.71 -10.33
N ARG A 44 -3.11 -7.07 -9.13
CA ARG A 44 -3.48 -6.10 -8.08
C ARG A 44 -2.26 -5.29 -7.62
N LEU A 45 -1.14 -5.96 -7.32
CA LEU A 45 0.10 -5.33 -6.87
C LEU A 45 0.72 -4.43 -7.95
N GLN A 46 0.73 -4.90 -9.21
CA GLN A 46 1.22 -4.14 -10.34
C GLN A 46 0.40 -2.87 -10.56
N ARG A 47 -0.92 -2.95 -10.40
CA ARG A 47 -1.81 -1.81 -10.52
C ARG A 47 -1.58 -0.81 -9.39
N ALA A 48 -1.57 -1.27 -8.14
CA ALA A 48 -1.31 -0.41 -6.98
C ALA A 48 0.02 0.33 -7.15
N PHE A 49 1.09 -0.39 -7.51
CA PHE A 49 2.40 0.21 -7.73
C PHE A 49 2.38 1.24 -8.87
N ARG A 50 1.76 0.91 -10.00
CA ARG A 50 1.66 1.83 -11.14
C ARG A 50 0.82 3.07 -10.82
N GLN A 51 -0.22 2.95 -10.01
CA GLN A 51 -1.06 4.10 -9.63
C GLN A 51 -0.31 5.08 -8.74
N VAL A 52 0.56 4.60 -7.84
CA VAL A 52 1.33 5.46 -6.95
C VAL A 52 2.62 5.97 -7.60
N ILE A 53 3.39 5.07 -8.21
CA ILE A 53 4.75 5.36 -8.72
C ILE A 53 4.75 5.79 -10.20
N GLY A 54 3.66 5.54 -10.95
CA GLY A 54 3.54 5.95 -12.35
C GLY A 54 4.25 5.04 -13.37
N ARG A 55 5.06 4.07 -12.93
CA ARG A 55 5.70 3.03 -13.78
C ARG A 55 5.28 1.61 -13.36
N PRO A 56 5.41 0.60 -14.23
CA PRO A 56 5.26 -0.79 -13.82
C PRO A 56 6.31 -1.17 -12.77
N ALA A 57 5.93 -2.04 -11.83
CA ALA A 57 6.89 -2.67 -10.92
C ALA A 57 7.73 -3.69 -11.70
N GLY A 58 9.03 -3.74 -11.40
CA GLY A 58 9.93 -4.78 -11.89
C GLY A 58 9.74 -6.09 -11.13
N GLU A 59 10.33 -7.18 -11.64
CA GLU A 59 10.20 -8.51 -11.04
C GLU A 59 10.66 -8.58 -9.58
N ARG A 60 11.75 -7.86 -9.25
CA ARG A 60 12.28 -7.80 -7.87
C ARG A 60 11.30 -7.09 -6.93
N GLU A 61 10.73 -5.98 -7.38
CA GLU A 61 9.77 -5.20 -6.60
C GLU A 61 8.49 -6.00 -6.37
N LEU A 62 7.94 -6.62 -7.42
CA LEU A 62 6.80 -7.54 -7.31
C LEU A 62 7.06 -8.68 -6.34
N THR A 63 8.25 -9.27 -6.38
CA THR A 63 8.63 -10.35 -5.44
C THR A 63 8.61 -9.86 -3.99
N VAL A 64 9.10 -8.65 -3.72
CA VAL A 64 9.09 -8.06 -2.38
C VAL A 64 7.66 -7.72 -1.95
N LEU A 65 6.86 -7.12 -2.83
CA LEU A 65 5.46 -6.78 -2.56
C LEU A 65 4.63 -8.03 -2.27
N ARG A 66 4.82 -9.13 -3.00
CA ARG A 66 4.14 -10.41 -2.74
C ARG A 66 4.51 -10.96 -1.37
N ARG A 67 5.81 -10.97 -1.02
CA ARG A 67 6.26 -11.41 0.31
C ARG A 67 5.68 -10.55 1.43
N ALA A 68 5.59 -9.24 1.21
CA ALA A 68 4.96 -8.33 2.15
C ALA A 68 3.48 -8.65 2.31
N TYR A 69 2.75 -8.82 1.20
CA TYR A 69 1.34 -9.22 1.20
C TYR A 69 1.12 -10.52 1.96
N ASP A 70 1.88 -11.58 1.65
CA ASP A 70 1.72 -12.89 2.30
C ASP A 70 1.97 -12.81 3.81
N LYS A 71 2.93 -11.98 4.24
CA LYS A 71 3.20 -11.74 5.66
C LYS A 71 2.03 -11.04 6.33
N GLN A 72 1.47 -10.01 5.71
CA GLN A 72 0.33 -9.28 6.26
C GLN A 72 -0.94 -10.12 6.26
N LEU A 73 -1.18 -10.91 5.20
CA LEU A 73 -2.31 -11.81 5.12
C LEU A 73 -2.28 -12.84 6.25
N LYS A 74 -1.11 -13.44 6.53
CA LYS A 74 -0.96 -14.37 7.67
C LYS A 74 -1.24 -13.69 9.01
N TYR A 75 -0.80 -12.45 9.18
CA TYR A 75 -1.04 -11.68 10.39
C TYR A 75 -2.54 -11.38 10.58
N TYR A 76 -3.20 -10.82 9.57
CA TYR A 76 -4.62 -10.47 9.63
C TYR A 76 -5.57 -11.66 9.58
N ALA A 77 -5.14 -12.79 9.01
CA ALA A 77 -5.88 -14.05 9.10
C ALA A 77 -5.83 -14.65 10.51
N ALA A 78 -4.73 -14.44 11.24
CA ALA A 78 -4.61 -14.86 12.64
C ALA A 78 -5.30 -13.90 13.62
N ASP A 79 -5.38 -12.61 13.27
CA ASP A 79 -6.01 -11.56 14.07
C ASP A 79 -7.01 -10.73 13.24
N ALA A 80 -8.25 -11.23 13.19
CA ALA A 80 -9.35 -10.54 12.50
C ALA A 80 -9.71 -9.19 13.16
N SER A 81 -9.42 -9.02 14.45
CA SER A 81 -9.68 -7.76 15.15
C SER A 81 -8.73 -6.66 14.70
N ALA A 82 -7.47 -7.00 14.46
CA ALA A 82 -6.49 -6.09 13.86
C ALA A 82 -6.87 -5.71 12.43
N ALA A 83 -7.42 -6.66 11.65
CA ALA A 83 -7.91 -6.39 10.30
C ALA A 83 -9.06 -5.37 10.30
N GLN A 84 -10.07 -5.59 11.15
CA GLN A 84 -11.21 -4.67 11.29
C GLN A 84 -10.75 -3.31 11.82
N SER A 85 -9.82 -3.27 12.76
CA SER A 85 -9.27 -2.02 13.29
C SER A 85 -8.67 -1.17 12.17
N LEU A 86 -7.85 -1.78 11.29
CA LEU A 86 -7.27 -1.06 10.14
C LEU A 86 -8.34 -0.64 9.13
N LEU A 87 -9.30 -1.53 8.81
CA LEU A 87 -10.37 -1.23 7.86
C LEU A 87 -11.36 -0.19 8.39
N SER A 88 -11.43 0.03 9.70
CA SER A 88 -12.24 1.06 10.35
C SER A 88 -11.56 2.43 10.43
N VAL A 89 -10.30 2.54 9.99
CA VAL A 89 -9.59 3.83 9.97
C VAL A 89 -10.13 4.73 8.87
N GLY A 90 -10.46 5.97 9.24
CA GLY A 90 -10.99 7.00 8.33
C GLY A 90 -12.51 7.17 8.45
N ALA A 91 -13.06 8.02 7.60
CA ALA A 91 -14.50 8.33 7.61
C ALA A 91 -15.29 7.54 6.55
N SER A 92 -14.62 7.00 5.53
CA SER A 92 -15.30 6.28 4.44
C SER A 92 -15.71 4.87 4.86
N PRO A 93 -16.86 4.36 4.42
CA PRO A 93 -17.22 2.96 4.61
C PRO A 93 -16.24 2.06 3.84
N HIS A 94 -15.92 0.88 4.38
CA HIS A 94 -15.21 -0.14 3.60
C HIS A 94 -16.21 -1.04 2.87
N ASP A 95 -15.80 -1.61 1.75
CA ASP A 95 -16.59 -2.64 1.07
C ASP A 95 -16.66 -3.92 1.92
N GLU A 96 -17.87 -4.28 2.38
CA GLU A 96 -18.11 -5.50 3.17
C GLU A 96 -18.12 -6.77 2.32
N THR A 97 -18.12 -6.65 0.99
CA THR A 97 -18.10 -7.81 0.09
C THR A 97 -16.72 -8.45 -0.02
N LEU A 98 -15.66 -7.73 0.38
CA LEU A 98 -14.28 -8.20 0.33
C LEU A 98 -13.89 -8.96 1.61
N PRO A 99 -13.08 -10.05 1.50
CA PRO A 99 -12.53 -10.71 2.67
C PRO A 99 -11.68 -9.72 3.51
N PRO A 100 -12.01 -9.48 4.80
CA PRO A 100 -11.36 -8.43 5.59
C PRO A 100 -9.84 -8.61 5.71
N ALA A 101 -9.37 -9.86 5.81
CA ALA A 101 -7.94 -10.16 5.90
C ALA A 101 -7.19 -9.83 4.60
N GLU A 102 -7.78 -10.11 3.44
CA GLU A 102 -7.17 -9.80 2.14
C GLU A 102 -7.15 -8.30 1.89
N HIS A 103 -8.24 -7.60 2.21
CA HIS A 103 -8.34 -6.16 2.06
C HIS A 103 -7.38 -5.44 3.00
N ALA A 104 -7.30 -5.83 4.27
CA ALA A 104 -6.35 -5.27 5.23
C ALA A 104 -4.90 -5.54 4.82
N ALA A 105 -4.59 -6.74 4.35
CA ALA A 105 -3.25 -7.08 3.87
C ALA A 105 -2.83 -6.24 2.66
N LEU A 106 -3.73 -6.06 1.68
CA LEU A 106 -3.44 -5.23 0.51
C LEU A 106 -3.33 -3.75 0.89
N SER A 107 -4.17 -3.28 1.82
CA SER A 107 -4.10 -1.91 2.35
C SER A 107 -2.76 -1.62 3.02
N ALA A 108 -2.25 -2.55 3.82
CA ALA A 108 -0.92 -2.42 4.43
C ALA A 108 0.20 -2.37 3.38
N VAL A 109 0.10 -3.14 2.30
CA VAL A 109 1.06 -3.07 1.19
C VAL A 109 0.96 -1.74 0.45
N CYS A 110 -0.25 -1.25 0.15
CA CYS A 110 -0.47 0.08 -0.45
C CYS A 110 0.11 1.20 0.41
N LEU A 111 -0.06 1.13 1.74
CA LEU A 111 0.56 2.07 2.68
C LEU A 111 2.09 2.00 2.61
N GLY A 112 2.66 0.80 2.49
CA GLY A 112 4.09 0.62 2.23
C GLY A 112 4.55 1.26 0.92
N ILE A 113 3.76 1.15 -0.15
CA ILE A 113 4.06 1.78 -1.45
C ILE A 113 4.04 3.31 -1.35
N PHE A 114 3.07 3.90 -0.62
CA PHE A 114 3.04 5.34 -0.36
C PHE A 114 4.26 5.86 0.42
N ASN A 115 4.92 4.97 1.17
CA ASN A 115 6.11 5.29 1.95
C ASN A 115 7.42 5.05 1.18
N LEU A 116 7.38 4.65 -0.09
CA LEU A 116 8.57 4.57 -0.92
C LEU A 116 9.08 5.97 -1.26
N ASP A 117 10.41 6.12 -1.34
CA ASP A 117 11.04 7.40 -1.70
C ASP A 117 10.56 7.87 -3.07
N GLU A 118 10.37 6.94 -4.01
CA GLU A 118 9.84 7.21 -5.35
C GLU A 118 8.37 7.65 -5.38
N ALA A 119 7.60 7.38 -4.32
CA ALA A 119 6.24 7.92 -4.18
C ALA A 119 6.25 9.37 -3.67
N LEU A 120 7.26 9.70 -2.85
CA LEU A 120 7.37 10.98 -2.16
C LEU A 120 8.21 12.01 -2.94
N THR A 121 9.12 11.56 -3.78
CA THR A 121 10.06 12.41 -4.52
C THR A 121 10.03 12.10 -6.03
N ARG A 122 10.12 13.16 -6.85
CA ARG A 122 10.30 13.02 -8.30
C ARG A 122 11.79 12.84 -8.58
N GLU A 123 12.18 11.66 -9.01
CA GLU A 123 13.48 11.41 -9.66
C GLU A 123 13.43 11.81 -11.15
#